data_AF-A0A246FQ34-F1
#
_entry.id   AF-A0A246FQ34-F1
#
_cell.length_a   1.000
_cell.length_b   1.000
_cell.length_c   1.000
_cell.angle_alpha   90.00
_cell.angle_beta   90.00
_cell.angle_gamma   90.00
#
_symmetry.space_group_name_H-M   'P 1'
#
loop_
_entity.id
_entity.type
_entity.pdbx_description
1 polymer ?
#
loop_
_entity_poly.entity_id
_entity_poly.type
_entity_poly.pdbx_seq_one_letter_code
_entity_poly.pdbx_strand_id
1 'polypeptide(L)' 'MNTILDQLLVGEQPTAEDSDYIIDHADDCSPCFDSLDKQQIFIGFMSQHLGRKKAPASLSRTILAKVQVEMA' A
#
# COMPACT_ATOMS: atom_id res chain seq x y z
N MET A 1 8.90 -0.79 22.82
CA MET A 1 8.65 0.26 21.81
C MET A 1 7.44 -0.23 21.04
N ASN A 2 6.34 0.53 21.00
CA ASN A 2 5.11 0.11 20.33
C ASN A 2 5.13 0.73 18.93
N THR A 3 5.18 -0.08 17.87
CA THR A 3 5.23 0.40 16.49
C THR A 3 3.82 0.59 15.94
N ILE A 4 3.67 1.37 14.87
CA ILE A 4 2.36 1.57 14.22
C ILE A 4 1.84 0.22 13.68
N LEU A 5 2.71 -0.69 13.26
CA LEU A 5 2.35 -2.06 12.88
C LEU A 5 1.77 -2.86 14.05
N ASP A 6 2.29 -2.68 15.27
CA ASP A 6 1.76 -3.34 16.47
C ASP A 6 0.35 -2.86 16.80
N GLN A 7 0.06 -1.56 16.59
CA GLN A 7 -1.28 -0.98 16.75
C GLN A 7 -2.27 -1.59 15.74
N LEU A 8 -1.86 -1.72 14.47
CA LEU A 8 -2.67 -2.36 13.44
C LEU A 8 -2.95 -3.84 13.74
N LEU A 9 -1.96 -4.56 14.26
CA LEU A 9 -2.09 -5.98 14.63
C LEU A 9 -3.13 -6.22 15.74
N VAL A 10 -3.26 -5.30 16.69
CA VAL A 10 -4.26 -5.38 17.77
C VAL A 10 -5.62 -4.79 17.37
N GLY A 11 -5.75 -4.31 16.13
CA GLY A 11 -6.99 -3.75 15.60
C GLY A 11 -7.26 -2.30 16.00
N GLU A 12 -6.25 -1.59 16.53
CA GLU A 12 -6.36 -0.15 16.74
C GLU A 12 -6.42 0.58 15.39
N GLN A 13 -7.28 1.60 15.30
CA GLN A 13 -7.33 2.44 14.13
C GLN A 13 -6.14 3.40 14.15
N PRO A 14 -5.28 3.38 13.12
CA PRO A 14 -4.19 4.32 12.99
C PRO A 14 -4.76 5.72 12.77
N THR A 15 -4.03 6.75 13.19
CA THR A 15 -4.40 8.12 12.84
C THR A 15 -4.27 8.35 11.33
N ALA A 16 -4.83 9.44 10.82
CA ALA A 16 -4.68 9.79 9.41
C ALA A 16 -3.19 10.01 9.04
N GLU A 17 -2.43 10.64 9.94
CA GLU A 17 -0.99 10.89 9.76
C GLU A 17 -0.19 9.58 9.77
N ASP A 18 -0.48 8.67 10.69
CA ASP A 18 0.15 7.35 10.73
C ASP A 18 -0.17 6.52 9.48
N SER A 19 -1.42 6.61 9.01
CA SER A 19 -1.85 5.91 7.81
C SER A 19 -1.13 6.40 6.57
N ASP A 20 -1.04 7.72 6.40
CA ASP A 20 -0.30 8.33 5.30
C ASP A 20 1.20 8.00 5.39
N TYR A 21 1.78 8.05 6.59
CA TYR A 21 3.19 7.69 6.81
C TYR A 21 3.50 6.25 6.38
N ILE A 22 2.71 5.26 6.81
CA ILE A 22 2.96 3.87 6.40
C ILE A 22 2.69 3.70 4.91
N ILE A 23 1.64 4.29 4.33
CA ILE A 23 1.39 4.19 2.88
C ILE A 23 2.59 4.70 2.07
N ASP A 24 3.17 5.83 2.47
CA ASP A 24 4.27 6.47 1.75
C ASP A 24 5.61 5.74 1.94
N HIS A 25 5.78 4.97 3.03
CA HIS A 25 7.02 4.25 3.37
C HIS A 25 6.90 2.72 3.30
N ALA A 26 5.74 2.17 2.93
CA ALA A 26 5.50 0.73 2.83
C ALA A 26 6.45 0.06 1.82
N ASP A 27 6.79 0.79 0.77
CA ASP A 27 7.60 0.33 -0.35
C ASP A 27 9.10 0.30 0.00
N ASP A 28 9.53 1.11 0.99
CA ASP A 28 10.90 1.15 1.49
C ASP A 28 11.30 -0.17 2.16
N CYS A 29 10.32 -0.90 2.68
CA CYS A 29 10.51 -2.24 3.24
C CYS A 29 10.45 -3.37 2.21
N SER A 30 10.21 -3.08 0.92
CA SER A 30 10.21 -4.12 -0.13
C SER A 30 11.52 -4.95 -0.20
N PRO A 31 12.72 -4.41 0.07
CA PRO A 31 13.95 -5.20 0.15
C PRO A 31 14.09 -5.97 1.47
N CYS A 32 13.28 -5.67 2.49
CA CYS A 32 13.32 -6.32 3.80
C CYS A 32 12.63 -7.68 3.83
N PHE A 33 11.87 -8.04 2.78
CA PHE A 33 11.18 -9.32 2.72
C PHE A 33 12.05 -10.42 2.12
N ASP A 34 12.21 -11.52 2.87
CA ASP A 34 12.98 -12.69 2.42
C ASP A 34 12.36 -13.41 1.20
N SER A 35 11.07 -13.17 0.91
CA SER A 35 10.36 -13.78 -0.21
C SER A 35 9.19 -12.95 -0.70
N LEU A 36 8.82 -13.14 -1.97
CA LEU A 36 7.64 -12.52 -2.59
C LEU A 36 6.34 -12.90 -1.86
N ASP A 37 6.26 -14.12 -1.31
CA ASP A 37 5.08 -14.56 -0.55
C ASP A 37 4.89 -13.72 0.72
N LYS A 38 5.99 -13.44 1.46
CA LYS A 38 5.94 -12.58 2.65
C LYS A 38 5.55 -11.15 2.29
N GLN A 39 6.05 -10.65 1.15
CA GLN A 39 5.67 -9.34 0.63
C GLN A 39 4.16 -9.29 0.29
N GLN A 40 3.61 -10.32 -0.35
CA GLN A 40 2.18 -10.42 -0.68
C GLN A 40 1.31 -10.41 0.59
N ILE A 41 1.72 -11.14 1.63
CA ILE A 41 1.02 -11.13 2.93
C ILE A 41 0.99 -9.73 3.53
N PHE A 42 2.12 -9.02 3.50
CA PHE A 42 2.20 -7.65 4.00
C PHE A 42 1.30 -6.68 3.22
N ILE A 43 1.31 -6.74 1.89
CA ILE A 43 0.41 -5.93 1.05
C ILE A 43 -1.07 -6.22 1.38
N GLY A 44 -1.40 -7.49 1.60
CA GLY A 44 -2.74 -7.92 2.03
C GLY A 44 -3.14 -7.32 3.37
N PHE A 45 -2.26 -7.42 4.38
CA PHE A 45 -2.44 -6.82 5.70
C PHE A 45 -2.69 -5.30 5.60
N MET A 46 -1.81 -4.60 4.90
CA MET A 46 -1.93 -3.15 4.67
C MET A 46 -3.26 -2.77 4.00
N SER A 47 -3.67 -3.52 2.98
CA SER A 47 -4.92 -3.28 2.25
C SER A 47 -6.17 -3.46 3.12
N GLN A 48 -6.13 -4.37 4.10
CA GLN A 48 -7.23 -4.62 5.02
C GLN A 48 -7.35 -3.53 6.09
N HIS A 49 -6.22 -2.99 6.56
CA HIS A 49 -6.19 -2.13 7.74
C HIS A 49 -6.13 -0.63 7.43
N LEU A 50 -5.53 -0.22 6.31
CA LEU A 50 -5.30 1.20 6.01
C LEU A 50 -6.30 1.80 5.02
N GLY A 51 -7.17 0.97 4.45
CA GLY A 51 -8.12 1.40 3.43
C GLY A 51 -7.41 1.76 2.12
N ARG A 52 -7.90 1.25 1.01
CA ARG A 52 -7.32 1.58 -0.29
C ARG A 52 -7.58 3.07 -0.58
N LYS A 53 -6.53 3.89 -0.71
CA LYS A 53 -6.65 5.27 -1.23
C LYS A 53 -7.48 5.19 -2.51
N LYS A 54 -8.58 5.95 -2.56
CA LYS A 54 -9.46 5.94 -3.73
C LYS A 54 -8.62 6.31 -4.96
N ALA A 55 -8.62 5.42 -5.94
CA ALA A 55 -7.94 5.70 -7.19
C ALA A 55 -8.49 7.01 -7.79
N PRO A 56 -7.63 7.90 -8.31
CA PRO A 56 -8.08 9.09 -9.03
C PRO A 56 -9.04 8.68 -10.15
N ALA A 57 -10.13 9.43 -10.35
CA ALA A 57 -11.12 9.13 -11.38
C ALA A 57 -10.52 9.07 -12.80
N SER A 58 -9.38 9.73 -13.01
CA SER A 58 -8.63 9.74 -14.26
C SER A 58 -7.72 8.52 -14.48
N LEU A 59 -7.47 7.69 -13.47
CA LEU A 59 -6.44 6.65 -13.51
C LEU A 59 -6.66 5.65 -14.66
N SER A 60 -7.89 5.18 -14.84
CA SER A 60 -8.25 4.25 -15.92
C SER A 60 -7.97 4.83 -17.31
N ARG A 61 -8.31 6.11 -17.50
CA ARG A 61 -8.08 6.83 -18.75
C ARG A 61 -6.59 7.01 -19.03
N THR A 62 -5.79 7.31 -18.00
CA THR A 62 -4.33 7.46 -18.10
C THR A 62 -3.65 6.13 -18.44
N ILE A 63 -4.05 5.02 -17.81
CA ILE A 63 -3.50 3.69 -18.10
C ILE A 63 -3.79 3.30 -19.55
N LEU A 64 -5.03 3.45 -20.01
CA LEU A 64 -5.43 3.15 -21.39
C LEU A 64 -4.60 3.95 -22.41
N ALA A 65 -4.40 5.23 -22.17
CA ALA A 65 -3.60 6.08 -23.05
C ALA A 65 -2.14 5.59 -23.16
N LYS A 66 -1.51 5.19 -22.04
CA LYS A 66 -0.15 4.64 -22.06
C LYS A 66 -0.05 3.31 -22.80
N VAL A 67 -0.98 2.39 -22.56
CA VAL A 67 -1.00 1.09 -23.26
C VAL A 67 -1.16 1.28 -24.76
N GLN A 68 -2.02 2.20 -25.20
CA GLN A 68 -2.18 2.51 -26.62
C GLN A 68 -0.91 3.06 -27.27
N VAL A 69 -0.11 3.85 -26.55
CA VAL A 69 1.17 4.37 -27.04
C VAL A 69 2.21 3.25 -27.18
N GLU A 70 2.28 2.31 -26.23
CA GLU A 70 3.24 1.20 -26.25
C GLU A 70 2.88 0.09 -27.26
N MET A 71 1.63 0.03 -27.71
CA MET A 71 1.15 -0.93 -28.73
C MET A 71 1.18 -0.37 -30.17
N ALA A 72 1.66 0.86 -30.37
CA ALA A 72 1.77 1.53 -31.66
C ALA A 72 3.21 1.50 -32.18
#